data_AF-A0A963WLT6-F1
#
_entry.id   AF-A0A963WLT6-F1
#
_cell.length_a   1.000
_cell.length_b   1.000
_cell.length_c   1.000
_cell.angle_alpha   90.00
_cell.angle_beta   90.00
_cell.angle_gamma   90.00
#
_symmetry.space_group_name_H-M   'P 1'
#
loop_
_entity.id
_entity.type
_entity.pdbx_description
1 polymer ?
#
loop_
_entity_poly.entity_id
_entity_poly.type
_entity_poly.pdbx_seq_one_letter_code
_entity_poly.pdbx_strand_id
1 'polypeptide(L)'
;GIADDKAIYSYMPEIVKFYTGSEPLLHNVPTYRCREEDALKYVLDHLPELVVKEVHGSGGYGMLVGPASTKKQIAEFEKKLKSDPDNFIAQPTLALSTCPAFVDGDIAPRHVDLRPFVLTGAKGTRIVPGGLTRVAMIEGSLVVNSSQGGGTKDTWVVED
;
A
#
# COMPACT_ATOMS: atom_id res chain seq x y z
N GLY A 1 -6.67 -5.87 -13.11
CA GLY A 1 -6.25 -5.82 -14.53
C GLY A 1 -4.74 -5.96 -14.60
N ILE A 2 -4.14 -5.82 -15.79
CA ILE A 2 -2.66 -5.91 -15.91
C ILE A 2 -1.97 -4.64 -15.40
N ALA A 3 -2.55 -3.47 -15.65
CA ALA A 3 -1.95 -2.18 -15.31
C ALA A 3 -1.94 -1.86 -13.80
N ASP A 4 -2.81 -2.51 -13.04
CA ASP A 4 -2.97 -2.40 -11.58
C ASP A 4 -2.34 -3.59 -10.84
N ASP A 5 -1.62 -4.47 -11.53
CA ASP A 5 -0.89 -5.57 -10.90
C ASP A 5 0.27 -5.03 -10.03
N LYS A 6 0.55 -5.71 -8.92
CA LYS A 6 1.59 -5.29 -7.95
C LYS A 6 2.98 -5.25 -8.57
N ALA A 7 3.27 -6.11 -9.55
CA ALA A 7 4.54 -6.07 -10.28
C ALA A 7 4.61 -4.81 -11.15
N ILE A 8 3.56 -4.49 -11.90
CA ILE A 8 3.51 -3.30 -12.76
C ILE A 8 3.51 -2.00 -11.95
N TYR A 9 2.89 -1.98 -10.77
CA TYR A 9 2.93 -0.83 -9.85
C TYR A 9 4.37 -0.37 -9.59
N SER A 10 5.32 -1.29 -9.41
CA SER A 10 6.71 -0.95 -9.14
C SER A 10 7.44 -0.25 -10.30
N TYR A 11 6.84 -0.23 -11.50
CA TYR A 11 7.35 0.44 -12.71
C TYR A 11 6.61 1.75 -13.03
N MET A 12 5.63 2.16 -12.21
CA MET A 12 4.80 3.31 -12.52
C MET A 12 5.59 4.62 -12.70
N PRO A 13 6.61 4.93 -11.88
CA PRO A 13 7.43 6.13 -12.10
C PRO A 13 8.09 6.15 -13.48
N GLU A 14 8.69 5.03 -13.89
CA GLU A 14 9.35 4.88 -15.19
C GLU A 14 8.35 4.95 -16.34
N ILE A 15 7.16 4.35 -16.17
CA ILE A 15 6.06 4.42 -17.13
C ILE A 15 5.61 5.87 -17.32
N VAL A 16 5.37 6.61 -16.23
CA VAL A 16 4.98 8.03 -16.29
C VAL A 16 6.04 8.84 -17.03
N LYS A 17 7.31 8.68 -16.67
CA LYS A 17 8.42 9.37 -17.33
C LYS A 17 8.54 9.03 -18.81
N PHE A 18 8.40 7.76 -19.18
CA PHE A 18 8.48 7.31 -20.56
C PHE A 18 7.39 7.93 -21.44
N TYR A 19 6.14 7.96 -20.96
CA TYR A 19 5.01 8.45 -21.77
C TYR A 19 4.80 9.97 -21.71
N THR A 20 5.20 10.63 -20.62
CA THR A 20 4.94 12.08 -20.43
C THR A 20 6.21 12.95 -20.51
N GLY A 21 7.39 12.33 -20.49
CA GLY A 21 8.67 13.03 -20.39
C GLY A 21 8.93 13.72 -19.04
N SER A 22 8.00 13.61 -18.09
CA SER A 22 8.03 14.30 -16.80
C SER A 22 8.10 13.30 -15.64
N GLU A 23 8.69 13.72 -14.52
CA GLU A 23 8.66 12.94 -13.29
C GLU A 23 7.23 12.88 -12.70
N PRO A 24 6.84 11.77 -12.04
CA PRO A 24 5.53 11.66 -11.42
C PRO A 24 5.36 12.68 -10.28
N LEU A 25 4.22 13.39 -10.29
CA LEU A 25 3.85 14.33 -9.23
C LEU A 25 3.54 13.64 -7.90
N LEU A 26 2.92 12.46 -7.96
CA LEU A 26 2.67 11.60 -6.81
C LEU A 26 3.67 10.46 -6.81
N HIS A 27 4.50 10.40 -5.77
CA HIS A 27 5.51 9.37 -5.64
C HIS A 27 4.90 8.04 -5.21
N ASN A 28 5.36 6.97 -5.86
CA ASN A 28 5.09 5.62 -5.38
C ASN A 28 5.81 5.36 -4.06
N VAL A 29 5.25 4.42 -3.29
CA VAL A 29 5.95 3.84 -2.16
C VAL A 29 7.19 3.12 -2.70
N PRO A 30 8.39 3.33 -2.10
CA PRO A 30 9.58 2.56 -2.47
C PRO A 30 9.27 1.06 -2.43
N THR A 31 9.47 0.38 -3.57
CA THR A 31 9.06 -1.01 -3.73
C THR A 31 10.24 -1.82 -4.24
N TYR A 32 10.69 -2.75 -3.41
CA TYR A 32 11.73 -3.71 -3.74
C TYR A 32 11.11 -4.89 -4.50
N ARG A 33 11.62 -5.17 -5.69
CA ARG A 33 11.17 -6.29 -6.53
C ARG A 33 12.04 -7.49 -6.18
N CYS A 34 11.49 -8.49 -5.49
CA CYS A 34 12.32 -9.56 -4.94
C CYS A 34 12.96 -10.46 -6.02
N ARG A 35 12.51 -10.36 -7.28
CA ARG A 35 13.17 -10.96 -8.45
C ARG A 35 14.57 -10.39 -8.76
N GLU A 36 14.87 -9.19 -8.30
CA GLU A 36 16.16 -8.53 -8.51
C GLU A 36 17.10 -8.93 -7.36
N GLU A 37 18.28 -9.48 -7.67
CA GLU A 37 19.18 -10.09 -6.67
C GLU A 37 19.57 -9.13 -5.54
N ASP A 38 19.94 -7.89 -5.88
CA ASP A 38 20.31 -6.87 -4.89
C ASP A 38 19.13 -6.48 -4.00
N ALA A 39 17.94 -6.37 -4.58
CA ALA A 39 16.71 -6.07 -3.85
C ALA A 39 16.34 -7.24 -2.93
N LEU A 40 16.43 -8.49 -3.41
CA LEU A 40 16.18 -9.68 -2.60
C LEU A 40 17.11 -9.73 -1.40
N LYS A 41 18.41 -9.51 -1.61
CA LYS A 41 19.42 -9.48 -0.55
C LYS A 41 19.05 -8.44 0.51
N TYR A 42 18.76 -7.21 0.08
CA TYR A 42 18.33 -6.15 1.00
C TYR A 42 17.08 -6.55 1.78
N VAL A 43 16.08 -7.11 1.10
CA VAL A 43 14.82 -7.54 1.72
C VAL A 43 15.07 -8.62 2.77
N LEU A 44 15.85 -9.66 2.45
CA LEU A 44 16.19 -10.73 3.38
C LEU A 44 16.93 -10.21 4.62
N ASP A 45 17.85 -9.26 4.44
CA ASP A 45 18.62 -8.66 5.54
C ASP A 45 17.75 -7.78 6.46
N HIS A 46 16.66 -7.19 5.94
CA HIS A 46 15.80 -6.24 6.65
C HIS A 46 14.34 -6.73 6.81
N LEU A 47 14.09 -8.03 6.68
CA LEU A 47 12.75 -8.61 6.74
C LEU A 47 11.90 -8.17 7.95
N PRO A 48 12.47 -8.01 9.17
CA PRO A 48 11.72 -7.53 10.35
C PRO A 48 11.22 -6.08 10.24
N GLU A 49 11.71 -5.29 9.30
CA GLU A 49 11.38 -3.86 9.15
C GLU A 49 10.42 -3.59 7.99
N LEU A 50 10.25 -4.58 7.10
CA LEU A 50 9.55 -4.44 5.84
C LEU A 50 8.17 -5.10 5.87
N VAL A 51 7.33 -4.69 4.93
CA VAL A 51 6.08 -5.36 4.59
C VAL A 51 6.29 -6.12 3.28
N VAL A 52 6.17 -7.44 3.32
CA VAL A 52 6.33 -8.32 2.15
C VAL A 52 4.97 -8.79 1.67
N LYS A 53 4.71 -8.73 0.36
CA LYS A 53 3.43 -9.09 -0.25
C LYS A 53 3.64 -10.01 -1.45
N GLU A 54 2.83 -11.04 -1.56
CA GLU A 54 2.74 -11.85 -2.79
C GLU A 54 2.19 -10.99 -3.94
N VAL A 55 2.81 -11.08 -5.12
CA VAL A 55 2.40 -10.36 -6.34
C VAL A 55 1.00 -10.82 -6.74
N HIS A 56 0.84 -12.13 -6.88
CA HIS A 56 -0.43 -12.77 -7.22
C HIS A 56 -1.21 -13.12 -5.95
N GLY A 57 -2.20 -12.29 -5.60
CA GLY A 57 -3.04 -12.55 -4.43
C GLY A 57 -4.03 -11.41 -4.13
N SER A 58 -5.22 -11.77 -3.63
CA SER A 58 -6.29 -10.85 -3.24
C SER A 58 -6.57 -10.92 -1.73
N GLY A 59 -6.99 -9.80 -1.13
CA GLY A 59 -7.60 -9.81 0.20
C GLY A 59 -6.66 -9.87 1.42
N GLY A 60 -5.36 -9.60 1.27
CA GLY A 60 -4.42 -9.51 2.41
C GLY A 60 -3.89 -10.86 2.94
N TYR A 61 -4.29 -11.98 2.33
CA TYR A 61 -3.62 -13.27 2.49
C TYR A 61 -2.30 -13.27 1.71
N GLY A 62 -1.24 -13.87 2.25
CA GLY A 62 0.09 -13.85 1.63
C GLY A 62 0.91 -12.56 1.90
N MET A 63 0.74 -11.96 3.08
CA MET A 63 1.47 -10.75 3.50
C MET A 63 2.19 -10.97 4.83
N LEU A 64 3.44 -10.50 4.92
CA LEU A 64 4.21 -10.35 6.15
C LEU A 64 4.25 -8.88 6.54
N VAL A 65 3.93 -8.55 7.79
CA VAL A 65 4.19 -7.23 8.38
C VAL A 65 5.33 -7.41 9.36
N GLY A 66 6.57 -7.19 8.92
CA GLY A 66 7.79 -7.49 9.67
C GLY A 66 7.74 -7.04 11.14
N PRO A 67 7.44 -5.76 11.41
CA PRO A 67 7.44 -5.22 12.78
C PRO A 67 6.40 -5.85 13.72
N ALA A 68 5.33 -6.42 13.16
CA ALA A 68 4.24 -7.06 13.90
C ALA A 68 4.31 -8.60 13.83
N SER A 69 5.35 -9.17 13.23
CA SER A 69 5.48 -10.61 13.00
C SER A 69 6.42 -11.27 14.00
N THR A 70 6.13 -12.51 14.35
CA THR A 70 7.02 -13.32 15.19
C THR A 70 8.26 -13.77 14.40
N LYS A 71 9.35 -14.08 15.11
CA LYS A 71 10.56 -14.65 14.48
C LYS A 71 10.29 -15.91 13.64
N LYS A 72 9.31 -16.72 14.06
CA LYS A 72 8.89 -17.93 13.32
C LYS A 72 8.25 -17.56 11.98
N GLN A 73 7.32 -16.60 11.97
CA GLN A 73 6.66 -16.14 10.74
C GLN A 73 7.67 -15.50 9.77
N ILE A 74 8.62 -14.72 10.30
CA ILE A 74 9.72 -14.14 9.52
C ILE A 74 10.54 -15.24 8.85
N ALA A 75 10.97 -16.26 9.59
CA ALA A 75 11.75 -17.38 9.05
C ALA A 75 10.97 -18.23 8.02
N GLU A 76 9.65 -18.35 8.18
CA GLU A 76 8.79 -19.00 7.19
C GLU A 76 8.70 -18.20 5.89
N PHE A 77 8.56 -16.87 5.99
CA PHE A 77 8.56 -15.98 4.82
C PHE A 77 9.92 -15.92 4.13
N GLU A 78 11.01 -15.95 4.89
CA GLU A 78 12.37 -16.00 4.35
C GLU A 78 12.56 -17.21 3.43
N LYS A 79 12.05 -18.38 3.83
CA LYS A 79 12.08 -19.59 2.99
C LYS A 79 11.27 -19.44 1.71
N LYS A 80 10.08 -18.84 1.80
CA LYS A 80 9.22 -18.59 0.63
C LYS A 80 9.87 -17.65 -0.38
N LEU A 81 10.47 -16.56 0.11
CA LEU A 81 11.19 -15.59 -0.70
C LEU A 81 12.37 -16.21 -1.44
N LYS A 82 13.13 -17.10 -0.77
CA LYS A 82 14.24 -17.81 -1.39
C LYS A 82 13.78 -18.84 -2.42
N SER A 83 12.61 -19.45 -2.24
CA SER A 83 12.10 -20.47 -3.15
C SER A 83 11.43 -19.92 -4.41
N ASP A 84 10.78 -18.75 -4.30
CA ASP A 84 10.00 -18.15 -5.39
C ASP A 84 10.06 -16.61 -5.31
N PRO A 85 11.24 -16.00 -5.49
CA PRO A 85 11.43 -14.55 -5.31
C PRO A 85 10.58 -13.70 -6.26
N ASP A 86 10.27 -14.23 -7.45
CA ASP A 86 9.52 -13.53 -8.50
C ASP A 86 8.09 -13.20 -8.07
N ASN A 87 7.53 -14.00 -7.16
CA ASN A 87 6.19 -13.82 -6.67
C ASN A 87 6.09 -12.86 -5.49
N PHE A 88 7.14 -12.11 -5.14
CA PHE A 88 7.11 -11.18 -4.01
C PHE A 88 7.62 -9.77 -4.33
N ILE A 89 6.99 -8.80 -3.68
CA ILE A 89 7.50 -7.44 -3.52
C ILE A 89 7.59 -7.09 -2.05
N ALA A 90 8.50 -6.18 -1.69
CA ALA A 90 8.60 -5.65 -0.34
C ALA A 90 8.57 -4.12 -0.35
N GLN A 91 8.02 -3.55 0.71
CA GLN A 91 7.88 -2.11 0.90
C GLN A 91 8.27 -1.76 2.33
N PRO A 92 8.81 -0.55 2.59
CA PRO A 92 9.01 -0.09 3.96
C PRO A 92 7.66 -0.01 4.68
N THR A 93 7.68 -0.20 5.99
CA THR A 93 6.51 0.04 6.81
C THR A 93 6.18 1.53 6.79
N LEU A 94 4.99 1.88 6.29
CA LEU A 94 4.57 3.27 6.15
C LEU A 94 3.94 3.77 7.44
N ALA A 95 4.36 4.94 7.88
CA ALA A 95 3.61 5.73 8.86
C ALA A 95 2.43 6.38 8.14
N LEU A 96 1.23 5.78 8.27
CA LEU A 96 0.01 6.36 7.71
C LEU A 96 -0.36 7.62 8.50
N SER A 97 -0.88 8.64 7.81
CA SER A 97 -1.47 9.80 8.48
C SER A 97 -2.67 9.38 9.33
N THR A 98 -2.96 10.16 10.35
CA THR A 98 -4.13 9.94 11.21
C THR A 98 -5.15 11.07 11.05
N CYS A 99 -6.42 10.73 11.25
CA CYS A 99 -7.53 11.66 11.33
C CYS A 99 -8.27 11.41 12.66
N PRO A 100 -8.81 12.44 13.33
CA PRO A 100 -9.65 12.25 14.52
C PRO A 100 -10.86 11.37 14.21
N ALA A 101 -11.06 10.30 14.98
CA ALA A 101 -12.22 9.42 14.89
C ALA A 101 -12.88 9.30 16.27
N PHE A 102 -14.21 9.29 16.28
CA PHE A 102 -14.99 9.04 17.49
C PHE A 102 -15.15 7.53 17.68
N VAL A 103 -14.51 7.00 18.71
CA VAL A 103 -14.40 5.56 19.00
C VAL A 103 -14.48 5.36 20.50
N ASP A 104 -15.26 4.37 20.95
CA ASP A 104 -15.41 4.01 22.36
C ASP A 104 -15.79 5.19 23.29
N GLY A 105 -16.51 6.18 22.77
CA GLY A 105 -16.99 7.34 23.52
C GLY A 105 -16.00 8.51 23.60
N ASP A 106 -14.85 8.44 22.93
CA ASP A 106 -13.83 9.49 22.91
C ASP A 106 -13.34 9.79 21.48
N ILE A 107 -12.65 10.92 21.30
CA ILE A 107 -11.99 11.30 20.05
C ILE A 107 -10.52 10.89 20.12
N ALA A 108 -10.13 9.94 19.27
CA ALA A 108 -8.77 9.45 19.20
C ALA A 108 -8.23 9.48 17.76
N PRO A 109 -6.92 9.63 17.55
CA PRO A 109 -6.33 9.53 16.23
C PRO A 109 -6.47 8.10 15.70
N ARG A 110 -6.87 7.98 14.42
CA ARG A 110 -6.93 6.70 13.70
C ARG A 110 -6.33 6.85 12.31
N HIS A 111 -5.62 5.81 11.85
CA HIS A 111 -4.98 5.82 10.54
C HIS A 111 -6.03 5.84 9.42
N VAL A 112 -5.74 6.60 8.37
CA VAL A 112 -6.65 6.76 7.23
C VAL A 112 -5.95 6.54 5.89
N ASP A 113 -6.75 6.15 4.89
CA ASP A 113 -6.35 6.28 3.49
C ASP A 113 -7.47 6.91 2.65
N LEU A 114 -7.08 7.52 1.54
CA LEU A 114 -7.98 8.21 0.63
C LEU A 114 -7.93 7.55 -0.74
N ARG A 115 -9.11 7.24 -1.28
CA ARG A 115 -9.30 6.73 -2.63
C ARG A 115 -10.11 7.73 -3.47
N PRO A 116 -9.45 8.62 -4.23
CA PRO A 116 -10.12 9.47 -5.20
C PRO A 116 -10.47 8.69 -6.47
N PHE A 117 -11.30 9.29 -7.32
CA PHE A 117 -11.73 8.69 -8.59
C PHE A 117 -11.44 9.63 -9.77
N VAL A 118 -10.61 9.15 -10.68
CA VAL A 118 -10.28 9.81 -11.94
C VAL A 118 -11.17 9.24 -13.05
N LEU A 119 -11.84 10.13 -13.80
CA LEU A 119 -12.76 9.79 -14.88
C LEU A 119 -12.14 10.21 -16.21
N THR A 120 -11.93 9.25 -17.12
CA THR A 120 -11.40 9.49 -18.47
C THR A 120 -12.46 9.15 -19.51
N GLY A 121 -12.66 10.03 -20.49
CA GLY A 121 -13.59 9.80 -21.60
C GLY A 121 -13.28 10.70 -22.81
N ALA A 122 -14.22 10.77 -23.76
CA ALA A 122 -14.03 11.50 -25.03
C ALA A 122 -13.71 13.00 -24.86
N LYS A 123 -14.08 13.60 -23.71
CA LYS A 123 -13.84 15.02 -23.39
C LYS A 123 -12.59 15.24 -22.53
N GLY A 124 -11.73 14.23 -22.40
CA GLY A 124 -10.52 14.27 -21.59
C GLY A 124 -10.67 13.61 -20.21
N THR A 125 -9.74 13.93 -19.33
CA THR A 125 -9.61 13.37 -17.98
C THR A 125 -9.98 14.40 -16.92
N ARG A 126 -10.80 14.01 -15.95
CA ARG A 126 -11.22 14.86 -14.82
C ARG A 126 -11.23 14.09 -13.51
N ILE A 127 -11.12 14.80 -12.39
CA ILE A 127 -11.26 14.25 -11.04
C ILE A 127 -12.57 14.74 -10.42
N VAL A 128 -13.22 13.91 -9.61
CA VAL A 128 -14.36 14.33 -8.79
C VAL A 128 -13.81 15.00 -7.52
N PRO A 129 -14.32 16.17 -7.08
CA PRO A 129 -13.90 16.80 -5.82
C PRO A 129 -14.43 16.00 -4.62
N GLY A 130 -13.80 14.86 -4.35
CA GLY A 130 -14.19 13.91 -3.31
C GLY A 130 -13.50 12.56 -3.47
N GLY A 131 -13.84 11.63 -2.60
CA GLY A 131 -13.28 10.29 -2.60
C GLY A 131 -13.81 9.45 -1.45
N LEU A 132 -13.42 8.18 -1.46
CA LEU A 132 -13.69 7.27 -0.35
C LEU A 132 -12.53 7.38 0.66
N THR A 133 -12.79 7.96 1.83
CA THR A 133 -11.86 7.89 2.96
C THR A 133 -12.19 6.68 3.82
N ARG A 134 -11.18 5.84 4.08
CA ARG A 134 -11.29 4.69 5.00
C ARG A 134 -10.49 4.95 6.26
N VAL A 135 -10.94 4.36 7.36
CA VAL A 135 -10.38 4.56 8.71
C VAL A 135 -10.14 3.21 9.37
N ALA A 136 -8.95 3.00 9.93
CA ALA A 136 -8.66 1.85 10.77
C ALA A 136 -9.27 2.07 12.15
N MET A 137 -10.31 1.33 12.52
CA MET A 137 -11.05 1.59 13.77
C MET A 137 -10.31 1.08 15.01
N ILE A 138 -9.52 0.02 14.87
CA ILE A 138 -8.71 -0.58 15.93
C ILE A 138 -7.51 0.33 16.23
N GLU A 139 -7.26 0.60 17.51
CA GLU A 139 -6.12 1.40 17.94
C GLU A 139 -4.78 0.83 17.44
N GLY A 140 -3.92 1.70 16.90
CA GLY A 140 -2.61 1.32 16.36
C GLY A 140 -2.65 0.47 15.07
N SER A 141 -3.83 0.10 14.58
CA SER A 141 -3.96 -0.71 13.36
C SER A 141 -3.72 0.13 12.10
N LEU A 142 -2.96 -0.42 11.16
CA LEU A 142 -2.81 0.11 9.80
C LEU A 142 -3.85 -0.46 8.83
N VAL A 143 -4.71 -1.37 9.30
CA VAL A 143 -5.69 -2.07 8.48
C VAL A 143 -6.96 -1.24 8.37
N VAL A 144 -7.12 -0.57 7.23
CA VAL A 144 -8.31 0.24 6.89
C VAL A 144 -9.36 -0.53 6.07
N ASN A 145 -9.12 -1.82 5.79
CA ASN A 145 -10.01 -2.60 4.95
C ASN A 145 -11.33 -2.93 5.68
N SER A 146 -12.47 -2.71 5.01
CA SER A 146 -13.80 -2.90 5.60
C SER A 146 -14.07 -4.36 6.00
N SER A 147 -13.51 -5.33 5.28
CA SER A 147 -13.61 -6.75 5.62
C SER A 147 -12.91 -7.13 6.93
N GLN A 148 -12.11 -6.23 7.50
CA GLN A 148 -11.35 -6.43 8.75
C GLN A 148 -11.68 -5.34 9.79
N GLY A 149 -12.87 -4.76 9.73
CA GLY A 149 -13.34 -3.77 10.71
C GLY A 149 -12.96 -2.32 10.41
N GLY A 150 -12.54 -2.02 9.17
CA GLY A 150 -12.34 -0.65 8.71
C GLY A 150 -13.65 0.13 8.56
N GLY A 151 -13.67 1.36 9.06
CA GLY A 151 -14.76 2.32 8.88
C GLY A 151 -14.57 3.23 7.67
N THR A 152 -15.51 4.13 7.44
CA THR A 152 -15.43 5.16 6.38
C THR A 152 -15.71 6.55 6.94
N LYS A 153 -15.17 7.57 6.26
CA LYS A 153 -15.45 8.99 6.51
C LYS A 153 -15.79 9.68 5.20
N ASP A 154 -16.55 10.77 5.31
CA ASP A 154 -16.74 11.70 4.21
C ASP A 154 -15.43 12.45 3.91
N THR A 155 -15.22 12.82 2.65
CA THR A 155 -14.03 13.55 2.19
C THR A 155 -14.45 14.91 1.67
N TRP A 156 -14.13 15.96 2.42
CA TRP A 156 -14.45 17.33 2.00
C TRP A 156 -13.28 17.94 1.25
N VAL A 157 -13.55 18.37 0.02
CA VAL A 157 -12.64 19.21 -0.79
C VAL A 157 -13.21 20.62 -0.73
N VAL A 158 -12.46 21.54 -0.13
CA VAL A 158 -12.90 22.93 0.06
C VAL A 158 -12.44 23.75 -1.15
N GLU A 159 -13.28 24.69 -1.57
CA GLU A 159 -12.91 25.69 -2.58
C GLU A 159 -12.01 26.76 -1.94
N ASP A 160 -11.08 27.32 -2.71
CA ASP A 160 -10.22 28.43 -2.29
C ASP A 160 -11.00 29.76 -2.16
#